data_AF-A0A6P5ABU7-F1
#
_entry.id   AF-A0A6P5ABU7-F1
#
_cell.length_a   1.000
_cell.length_b   1.000
_cell.length_c   1.000
_cell.angle_alpha   90.00
_cell.angle_beta   90.00
_cell.angle_gamma   90.00
#
_symmetry.space_group_name_H-M   'P 1'
#
loop_
_entity.id
_entity.type
_entity.pdbx_description
1 polymer ?
#
loop_
_entity_poly.entity_id
_entity_poly.type
_entity_poly.pdbx_seq_one_letter_code
_entity_poly.pdbx_strand_id
1 'polypeptide(L)'
;MASNAAAEDTTDGPGAGDGQTAHRNNDKTYSCGELLLKWVLVVLIMLAVLACIVVSTISTLVLAKDNTTIANGTFVTNYSGALVPLSDASTVALWLVLFVPSAFGFTRAMVKEGLSSGQPSPHWTSVFLTAFVSVCEVSGLWLFTFYVLPDDSVDISTAIVLMNTVLVGHFIPRHTKHWWLVLNVLGILCITGGVVWQWLDYYQNPKKESSFGYSIWVIPTSVVLLTIAWCPLIQERQMKVKSSSFRQQHHHGSQEVSERDESYQRQDTSSAAQEDTKTADVRATIVKNFLNMVILVIALFVVPPHGYNVNNGFNSLYLRQTEVMLSVLPAFGGYVLGVIACAMCIQAYSFLFPLSVAPFITFIIMDRPDYCLWFENICSRVHVRSDSHVYLRLGLVLLGQICCSVYNYVLTAPKIYENESNVSTLYIQVVYLNVACSFSHHLLQYTAVYALYL
;
A
#
# COMPACT_ATOMS: atom_id res chain seq x y z
N MET A 1 -26.17 25.58 -92.14
CA MET A 1 -25.75 25.71 -90.73
C MET A 1 -26.80 25.01 -89.89
N ALA A 2 -26.59 23.70 -89.70
CA ALA A 2 -27.50 22.76 -89.05
C ALA A 2 -27.18 22.74 -87.54
N SER A 3 -28.15 22.85 -86.62
CA SER A 3 -29.30 21.96 -86.32
C SER A 3 -28.91 20.69 -85.58
N ASN A 4 -29.21 20.71 -84.27
CA ASN A 4 -29.95 19.72 -83.46
C ASN A 4 -29.53 18.25 -83.31
N ALA A 5 -29.93 17.77 -82.13
CA ALA A 5 -30.29 16.41 -81.71
C ALA A 5 -29.11 15.54 -81.24
N ALA A 6 -29.02 15.15 -79.96
CA ALA A 6 -29.96 14.44 -79.05
C ALA A 6 -29.85 12.92 -79.15
N ALA A 7 -30.09 12.32 -77.97
CA ALA A 7 -30.28 10.90 -77.63
C ALA A 7 -28.98 10.11 -77.36
N GLU A 8 -28.67 9.71 -76.12
CA GLU A 8 -29.34 8.71 -75.23
C GLU A 8 -28.59 7.38 -75.35
N ASP A 9 -27.93 6.92 -74.29
CA ASP A 9 -28.37 5.74 -73.52
C ASP A 9 -27.27 5.28 -72.51
N THR A 10 -27.81 4.73 -71.43
CA THR A 10 -27.33 4.21 -70.16
C THR A 10 -26.19 3.18 -70.18
N THR A 11 -25.42 3.09 -69.07
CA THR A 11 -25.40 1.92 -68.16
C THR A 11 -24.30 2.01 -67.08
N ASP A 12 -24.75 1.96 -65.83
CA ASP A 12 -24.22 1.22 -64.66
C ASP A 12 -22.75 1.30 -64.21
N GLY A 13 -22.57 1.85 -63.00
CA GLY A 13 -21.69 1.27 -61.99
C GLY A 13 -20.93 2.26 -61.08
N PRO A 14 -21.51 2.76 -59.98
CA PRO A 14 -20.71 3.28 -58.88
C PRO A 14 -20.12 2.09 -58.11
N GLY A 15 -18.85 1.79 -58.37
CA GLY A 15 -18.07 0.80 -57.64
C GLY A 15 -18.10 1.10 -56.14
N ALA A 16 -18.75 0.24 -55.38
CA ALA A 16 -18.60 0.15 -53.94
C ALA A 16 -17.12 -0.12 -53.65
N GLY A 17 -16.41 0.90 -53.20
CA GLY A 17 -15.06 0.76 -52.68
C GLY A 17 -15.13 -0.07 -51.41
N ASP A 18 -14.81 -1.35 -51.52
CA ASP A 18 -14.49 -2.23 -50.40
C ASP A 18 -13.29 -1.65 -49.66
N GLY A 19 -13.57 -0.76 -48.72
CA GLY A 19 -12.65 -0.30 -47.69
C GLY A 19 -12.39 -1.43 -46.71
N GLN A 20 -11.78 -2.53 -47.17
CA GLN A 20 -11.07 -3.46 -46.31
C GLN A 20 -9.93 -2.68 -45.67
N THR A 21 -10.22 -2.10 -44.52
CA THR A 21 -9.22 -1.65 -43.55
C THR A 21 -8.46 -2.90 -43.15
N ALA A 22 -7.36 -3.14 -43.88
CA ALA A 22 -6.40 -4.18 -43.57
C ALA A 22 -5.93 -3.93 -42.13
N HIS A 23 -6.53 -4.66 -41.19
CA HIS A 23 -6.00 -4.85 -39.85
C HIS A 23 -4.67 -5.59 -40.02
N ARG A 24 -3.64 -4.80 -40.32
CA ARG A 24 -2.25 -5.23 -40.34
C ARG A 24 -1.89 -5.50 -38.88
N ASN A 25 -2.19 -6.72 -38.42
CA ASN A 25 -1.68 -7.27 -37.18
C ASN A 25 -0.15 -7.28 -37.31
N ASN A 26 0.47 -6.17 -36.89
CA ASN A 26 1.90 -6.10 -36.65
C ASN A 26 2.16 -6.92 -35.39
N ASP A 27 2.14 -8.24 -35.54
CA ASP A 27 2.66 -9.17 -34.53
C ASP A 27 4.15 -8.88 -34.42
N LYS A 28 4.52 -8.00 -33.48
CA LYS A 28 5.90 -7.74 -33.13
C LYS A 28 6.47 -9.04 -32.58
N THR A 29 7.23 -9.75 -33.41
CA THR A 29 8.05 -10.88 -32.98
C THR A 29 9.15 -10.36 -32.07
N TYR A 30 8.92 -10.45 -30.76
CA TYR A 30 9.93 -10.14 -29.76
C TYR A 30 11.13 -11.07 -29.93
N SER A 31 12.34 -10.50 -29.93
CA SER A 31 13.56 -11.30 -29.91
C SER A 31 13.64 -12.09 -28.60
N CYS A 32 14.08 -13.34 -28.65
CA CYS A 32 14.25 -14.21 -27.47
C CYS A 32 15.07 -13.52 -26.36
N GLY A 33 16.06 -12.69 -26.74
CA GLY A 33 16.88 -11.93 -25.80
C GLY A 33 16.12 -10.85 -25.01
N GLU A 34 15.15 -10.18 -25.63
CA GLU A 34 14.33 -9.15 -24.96
C GLU A 34 13.40 -9.78 -23.92
N LEU A 35 12.83 -10.95 -24.25
CA LEU A 35 11.99 -11.70 -23.32
C LEU A 35 12.80 -12.17 -22.10
N LEU A 36 14.00 -12.70 -22.33
CA LEU A 36 14.88 -13.16 -21.26
C LEU A 36 15.32 -12.00 -20.35
N LEU A 37 15.73 -10.87 -20.92
CA LEU A 37 16.11 -9.67 -20.16
C LEU A 37 14.95 -9.18 -19.28
N LYS A 38 13.73 -9.17 -19.82
CA LYS A 38 12.53 -8.79 -19.06
C LYS A 38 12.32 -9.69 -17.85
N TRP A 39 12.42 -11.01 -18.00
CA TRP A 39 12.25 -11.95 -16.88
C TRP A 39 13.34 -11.82 -15.83
N VAL A 40 14.60 -11.63 -16.24
CA VAL A 40 15.72 -11.38 -15.32
C VAL A 40 15.43 -10.13 -14.49
N LEU A 41 15.01 -9.04 -15.12
CA LEU A 41 14.68 -7.80 -14.43
C LEU A 41 13.50 -7.96 -13.47
N VAL A 42 12.46 -8.71 -13.86
CA VAL A 42 11.32 -9.03 -12.98
C VAL A 42 11.78 -9.77 -11.73
N VAL A 43 12.63 -10.79 -11.89
CA VAL A 43 13.17 -11.57 -10.77
C VAL A 43 14.03 -10.71 -9.86
N LEU A 44 14.90 -9.86 -10.43
CA LEU A 44 15.74 -8.96 -9.64
C LEU A 44 14.92 -7.96 -8.82
N ILE A 45 13.90 -7.33 -9.43
CA ILE A 45 13.02 -6.40 -8.71
C ILE A 45 12.22 -7.16 -7.63
N MET A 46 11.70 -8.35 -7.95
CA MET A 46 10.97 -9.18 -6.99
C MET A 46 11.83 -9.53 -5.76
N LEU A 47 13.08 -9.96 -5.97
CA LEU A 47 14.01 -10.29 -4.87
C LEU A 47 14.39 -9.05 -4.06
N ALA A 48 14.61 -7.91 -4.72
CA ALA A 48 14.92 -6.64 -4.04
C ALA A 48 13.75 -6.16 -3.18
N VAL A 49 12.51 -6.25 -3.69
CA VAL A 49 11.29 -5.93 -2.92
C VAL A 49 11.16 -6.90 -1.75
N LEU A 50 11.35 -8.20 -1.94
CA LEU A 50 11.29 -9.19 -0.86
C LEU A 50 12.29 -8.87 0.25
N ALA A 51 13.54 -8.60 -0.10
CA ALA A 51 14.57 -8.20 0.87
C ALA A 51 14.18 -6.91 1.61
N CYS A 52 13.65 -5.92 0.90
CA CYS A 52 13.19 -4.67 1.48
C CYS A 52 12.11 -4.87 2.55
N ILE A 53 11.11 -5.69 2.24
CA ILE A 53 9.99 -6.00 3.15
C ILE A 53 10.50 -6.76 4.37
N VAL A 54 11.29 -7.81 4.16
CA VAL A 54 11.81 -8.66 5.23
C VAL A 54 12.66 -7.84 6.21
N VAL A 55 13.61 -7.05 5.70
CA VAL A 55 14.51 -6.23 6.54
C VAL A 55 13.73 -5.16 7.29
N SER A 56 12.80 -4.47 6.61
CA SER A 56 11.97 -3.44 7.27
C SER A 56 11.08 -4.03 8.37
N THR A 57 10.49 -5.20 8.12
CA THR A 57 9.64 -5.90 9.09
C THR A 57 10.43 -6.35 10.31
N ILE A 58 11.59 -6.98 10.11
CA ILE A 58 12.47 -7.42 11.20
C ILE A 58 12.91 -6.23 12.04
N SER A 59 13.36 -5.15 11.39
CA SER A 59 13.83 -3.94 12.09
C SER A 59 12.69 -3.33 12.92
N THR A 60 11.49 -3.24 12.36
CA THR A 60 10.32 -2.69 13.06
C THR A 60 9.91 -3.54 14.26
N LEU A 61 9.91 -4.86 14.13
CA LEU A 61 9.63 -5.78 15.24
C LEU A 61 10.64 -5.63 16.38
N VAL A 62 11.92 -5.50 16.04
CA VAL A 62 13.00 -5.31 17.02
C VAL A 62 12.83 -3.98 17.75
N LEU A 63 12.60 -2.89 17.02
CA LEU A 63 12.32 -1.59 17.63
C LEU A 63 11.14 -1.64 18.60
N ALA A 64 10.08 -2.35 18.22
CA ALA A 64 8.90 -2.50 19.05
C ALA A 64 9.16 -3.31 20.33
N LYS A 65 9.87 -4.44 20.23
CA LYS A 65 10.22 -5.28 21.38
C LYS A 65 11.26 -4.65 22.31
N ASP A 66 12.18 -3.88 21.75
CA ASP A 66 13.11 -3.09 22.55
C ASP A 66 12.35 -2.02 23.35
N ASN A 67 11.23 -1.49 22.84
CA ASN A 67 10.47 -0.45 23.53
C ASN A 67 9.88 -0.90 24.88
N THR A 68 9.42 -2.16 25.00
CA THR A 68 8.95 -2.74 26.27
C THR A 68 10.09 -3.16 27.17
N THR A 69 11.10 -3.84 26.61
CA THR A 69 12.23 -4.37 27.39
C THR A 69 12.99 -3.26 28.12
N ILE A 70 13.05 -2.07 27.51
CA ILE A 70 13.81 -0.92 28.01
C ILE A 70 12.99 -0.06 28.98
N ALA A 71 11.66 -0.04 28.84
CA ALA A 71 10.77 0.63 29.79
C ALA A 71 10.94 0.09 31.23
N ASN A 72 11.49 -1.13 31.37
CA ASN A 72 11.80 -1.76 32.65
C ASN A 72 13.18 -1.37 33.24
N GLY A 73 13.86 -0.33 32.73
CA GLY A 73 14.91 0.37 33.49
C GLY A 73 16.30 0.48 32.88
N THR A 74 16.47 0.38 31.55
CA THR A 74 17.76 0.70 30.92
C THR A 74 17.86 2.19 30.58
N PHE A 75 18.76 2.87 31.29
CA PHE A 75 19.06 4.29 31.09
C PHE A 75 20.39 4.44 30.36
N VAL A 76 20.46 5.38 29.42
CA VAL A 76 21.71 5.78 28.74
C VAL A 76 22.00 7.22 29.10
N THR A 77 23.26 7.55 29.38
CA THR A 77 23.68 8.94 29.60
C THR A 77 23.76 9.68 28.26
N ASN A 78 22.97 10.74 28.10
CA ASN A 78 23.05 11.65 26.96
C ASN A 78 24.35 12.50 27.02
N TYR A 79 24.67 13.24 25.95
CA TYR A 79 25.79 14.19 25.86
C TYR A 79 25.82 15.23 26.99
N SER A 80 24.67 15.52 27.60
CA SER A 80 24.54 16.41 28.77
C SER A 80 24.80 15.72 30.12
N GLY A 81 25.13 14.42 30.12
CA GLY A 81 25.28 13.59 31.32
C GLY A 81 23.95 13.16 31.97
N ALA A 82 22.80 13.58 31.42
CA ALA A 82 21.49 13.18 31.93
C ALA A 82 21.16 11.72 31.53
N LEU A 83 20.63 10.93 32.47
CA LEU A 83 20.11 9.59 32.22
C LEU A 83 18.79 9.72 31.45
N VAL A 84 18.77 9.23 30.21
CA VAL A 84 17.59 9.22 29.34
C VAL A 84 17.17 7.77 29.12
N PRO A 85 15.88 7.43 29.29
CA PRO A 85 15.40 6.09 29.00
C PRO A 85 15.44 5.84 27.49
N LEU A 86 16.08 4.75 27.07
CA LEU A 86 16.26 4.43 25.65
C LEU A 86 14.92 4.13 24.94
N SER A 87 13.84 3.92 25.70
CA SER A 87 12.48 3.69 25.22
C SER A 87 11.84 4.97 24.65
N ASP A 88 12.25 6.15 25.13
CA ASP A 88 11.81 7.42 24.53
C ASP A 88 12.30 7.49 23.07
N ALA A 89 13.56 7.11 22.82
CA ALA A 89 14.13 7.06 21.47
C ALA A 89 13.43 6.02 20.59
N SER A 90 13.20 4.80 21.11
CA SER A 90 12.48 3.74 20.39
C SER A 90 11.05 4.14 20.03
N THR A 91 10.37 4.86 20.91
CA THR A 91 9.00 5.36 20.66
C THR A 91 8.98 6.38 19.52
N VAL A 92 9.90 7.38 19.55
CA VAL A 92 10.02 8.36 18.46
C VAL A 92 10.45 7.69 17.15
N ALA A 93 11.35 6.71 17.22
CA ALA A 93 11.77 5.92 16.09
C ALA A 93 10.60 5.16 15.44
N LEU A 94 9.78 4.45 16.21
CA LEU A 94 8.56 3.80 15.72
C LEU A 94 7.53 4.80 15.18
N TRP A 95 7.42 5.98 15.77
CA TRP A 95 6.57 7.03 15.23
C TRP A 95 7.07 7.51 13.86
N LEU A 96 8.39 7.70 13.72
CA LEU A 96 9.00 8.03 12.44
C LEU A 96 8.67 6.95 11.42
N VAL A 97 8.76 5.65 11.78
CA VAL A 97 8.35 4.56 10.90
C VAL A 97 6.96 4.82 10.31
N LEU A 98 5.97 5.19 11.12
CA LEU A 98 4.60 5.45 10.65
C LEU A 98 4.40 6.80 9.92
N PHE A 99 5.09 7.86 10.36
CA PHE A 99 4.90 9.23 9.88
C PHE A 99 5.47 9.46 8.48
N VAL A 100 6.66 8.94 8.30
CA VAL A 100 7.56 9.21 7.19
C VAL A 100 6.96 8.80 5.80
N PRO A 101 6.23 7.69 5.64
CA PRO A 101 5.49 7.37 4.39
C PRO A 101 4.38 8.35 4.06
N SER A 102 3.62 8.76 5.07
CA SER A 102 2.52 9.70 4.90
C SER A 102 3.07 11.06 4.46
N ALA A 103 4.18 11.49 5.09
CA ALA A 103 4.94 12.67 4.67
C ALA A 103 5.39 12.59 3.22
N PHE A 104 5.94 11.45 2.81
CA PHE A 104 6.44 11.28 1.46
C PHE A 104 5.31 11.30 0.43
N GLY A 105 4.21 10.59 0.71
CA GLY A 105 3.02 10.59 -0.14
C GLY A 105 2.42 11.98 -0.31
N PHE A 106 2.41 12.77 0.77
CA PHE A 106 1.98 14.16 0.72
C PHE A 106 2.93 15.00 -0.15
N THR A 107 4.24 14.96 0.10
CA THR A 107 5.22 15.74 -0.69
C THR A 107 5.20 15.37 -2.16
N ARG A 108 5.16 14.07 -2.51
CA ARG A 108 5.08 13.63 -3.90
C ARG A 108 3.83 14.16 -4.60
N ALA A 109 2.68 14.09 -3.93
CA ALA A 109 1.42 14.53 -4.51
C ALA A 109 1.37 16.07 -4.66
N MET A 110 1.95 16.80 -3.69
CA MET A 110 2.13 18.26 -3.77
C MET A 110 3.07 18.68 -4.91
N VAL A 111 4.20 18.00 -5.11
CA VAL A 111 5.13 18.31 -6.20
C VAL A 111 4.49 18.09 -7.56
N LYS A 112 3.67 17.05 -7.71
CA LYS A 112 3.06 16.70 -8.99
C LYS A 112 1.89 17.62 -9.36
N GLU A 113 0.99 17.91 -8.42
CA GLU A 113 -0.30 18.56 -8.72
C GLU A 113 -0.53 19.86 -7.96
N GLY A 114 0.23 20.15 -6.90
CA GLY A 114 0.01 21.31 -6.03
C GLY A 114 0.18 22.66 -6.73
N LEU A 115 0.78 22.68 -7.92
CA LEU A 115 1.01 23.88 -8.72
C LEU A 115 -0.01 24.08 -9.86
N SER A 116 -0.90 23.12 -10.12
CA SER A 116 -1.90 23.24 -11.19
C SER A 116 -3.17 23.94 -10.66
N SER A 117 -3.35 25.21 -11.03
CA SER A 117 -4.39 26.10 -10.51
C SER A 117 -5.80 25.87 -11.07
N GLY A 118 -6.02 24.90 -11.95
CA GLY A 118 -7.30 24.72 -12.67
C GLY A 118 -8.20 23.58 -12.19
N GLN A 119 -7.79 22.80 -11.19
CA GLN A 119 -8.44 21.51 -10.92
C GLN A 119 -9.70 21.63 -10.05
N PRO A 120 -10.77 20.84 -10.30
CA PRO A 120 -12.00 20.84 -9.50
C PRO A 120 -11.76 20.30 -8.08
N SER A 121 -12.41 20.89 -7.07
CA SER A 121 -12.29 20.45 -5.68
C SER A 121 -12.99 19.09 -5.46
N PRO A 122 -12.44 18.22 -4.60
CA PRO A 122 -13.12 16.98 -4.24
C PRO A 122 -14.44 17.31 -3.55
N HIS A 123 -15.46 16.47 -3.78
CA HIS A 123 -16.75 16.63 -3.14
C HIS A 123 -16.62 16.50 -1.60
N TRP A 124 -17.36 17.31 -0.84
CA TRP A 124 -17.32 17.29 0.63
C TRP A 124 -17.52 15.89 1.23
N THR A 125 -18.42 15.08 0.67
CA THR A 125 -18.61 13.68 1.11
C THR A 125 -17.36 12.83 0.95
N SER A 126 -16.59 13.00 -0.14
CA SER A 126 -15.32 12.28 -0.32
C SER A 126 -14.28 12.77 0.69
N VAL A 127 -14.24 14.06 0.98
CA VAL A 127 -13.36 14.64 2.02
C VAL A 127 -13.69 14.07 3.41
N PHE A 128 -14.98 14.04 3.80
CA PHE A 128 -15.40 13.45 5.08
C PHE A 128 -15.07 11.95 5.16
N LEU A 129 -15.31 11.20 4.08
CA LEU A 129 -14.99 9.77 4.01
C LEU A 129 -13.48 9.54 4.08
N THR A 130 -12.69 10.41 3.45
CA THR A 130 -11.22 10.39 3.52
C THR A 130 -10.74 10.64 4.94
N ALA A 131 -11.29 11.66 5.61
CA ALA A 131 -10.96 11.97 6.99
C ALA A 131 -11.30 10.81 7.95
N PHE A 132 -12.48 10.22 7.80
CA PHE A 132 -12.88 9.06 8.60
C PHE A 132 -11.91 7.88 8.41
N VAL A 133 -11.57 7.55 7.16
CA VAL A 133 -10.61 6.48 6.85
C VAL A 133 -9.22 6.78 7.39
N SER A 134 -8.75 8.03 7.29
CA SER A 134 -7.47 8.46 7.87
C SER A 134 -7.44 8.29 9.39
N VAL A 135 -8.53 8.61 10.10
CA VAL A 135 -8.64 8.37 11.54
C VAL A 135 -8.57 6.87 11.84
N CYS A 136 -9.34 6.04 11.13
CA CYS A 136 -9.28 4.59 11.32
C CYS A 136 -7.88 4.03 11.02
N GLU A 137 -7.23 4.47 9.95
CA GLU A 137 -5.89 4.04 9.54
C GLU A 137 -4.86 4.37 10.61
N VAL A 138 -4.78 5.64 11.01
CA VAL A 138 -3.80 6.10 12.00
C VAL A 138 -4.07 5.50 13.37
N SER A 139 -5.33 5.46 13.83
CA SER A 139 -5.67 4.83 15.11
C SER A 139 -5.35 3.34 15.11
N GLY A 140 -5.65 2.64 14.01
CA GLY A 140 -5.30 1.22 13.86
C GLY A 140 -3.79 0.98 13.88
N LEU A 141 -3.02 1.76 13.13
CA LEU A 141 -1.56 1.65 13.04
C LEU A 141 -0.91 2.02 14.38
N TRP A 142 -1.43 3.06 15.05
CA TRP A 142 -0.96 3.50 16.35
C TRP A 142 -1.18 2.43 17.43
N LEU A 143 -2.40 1.89 17.52
CA LEU A 143 -2.72 0.81 18.46
C LEU A 143 -1.85 -0.42 18.19
N PHE A 144 -1.72 -0.79 16.91
CA PHE A 144 -0.92 -1.94 16.53
C PHE A 144 0.56 -1.76 16.90
N THR A 145 1.18 -0.65 16.50
CA THR A 145 2.62 -0.43 16.66
C THR A 145 3.04 -0.16 18.10
N PHE A 146 2.23 0.55 18.89
CA PHE A 146 2.63 0.97 20.24
C PHE A 146 2.04 0.10 21.36
N TYR A 147 1.00 -0.68 21.08
CA TYR A 147 0.37 -1.52 22.09
C TYR A 147 0.41 -3.01 21.76
N VAL A 148 0.31 -3.40 20.48
CA VAL A 148 0.33 -4.83 20.10
C VAL A 148 1.74 -5.36 19.89
N LEU A 149 2.55 -4.67 19.08
CA LEU A 149 3.91 -5.13 18.77
C LEU A 149 4.85 -5.15 19.97
N PRO A 150 4.83 -4.13 20.86
CA PRO A 150 5.74 -4.11 22.00
C PRO A 150 5.35 -5.16 23.05
N ASP A 151 4.06 -5.48 23.20
CA ASP A 151 3.55 -6.37 24.25
C ASP A 151 4.29 -7.73 24.31
N ASP A 152 4.97 -8.00 25.42
CA ASP A 152 5.76 -9.21 25.65
C ASP A 152 4.92 -10.50 25.69
N SER A 153 3.60 -10.36 25.90
CA SER A 153 2.66 -11.47 25.81
C SER A 153 2.29 -11.83 24.36
N VAL A 154 2.57 -10.93 23.41
CA VAL A 154 2.43 -11.19 21.98
C VAL A 154 3.74 -11.77 21.44
N ASP A 155 3.77 -13.09 21.22
CA ASP A 155 4.94 -13.72 20.60
C ASP A 155 5.21 -13.15 19.19
N ILE A 156 6.47 -13.13 18.77
CA ILE A 156 6.89 -12.55 17.47
C ILE A 156 6.16 -13.20 16.29
N SER A 157 5.92 -14.50 16.37
CA SER A 157 5.15 -15.24 15.38
C SER A 157 3.72 -14.71 15.23
N THR A 158 3.08 -14.42 16.37
CA THR A 158 1.78 -13.75 16.44
C THR A 158 1.84 -12.38 15.80
N ALA A 159 2.85 -11.57 16.13
CA ALA A 159 3.03 -10.26 15.57
C ALA A 159 3.17 -10.30 14.04
N ILE A 160 3.96 -11.25 13.51
CA ILE A 160 4.11 -11.48 12.06
C ILE A 160 2.76 -11.86 11.45
N VAL A 161 2.03 -12.79 12.05
CA VAL A 161 0.68 -13.21 11.58
C VAL A 161 -0.27 -12.02 11.56
N LEU A 162 -0.27 -11.20 12.61
CA LEU A 162 -1.17 -10.04 12.73
C LEU A 162 -0.82 -8.95 11.72
N MET A 163 0.48 -8.63 11.53
CA MET A 163 0.94 -7.70 10.48
C MET A 163 0.41 -8.10 9.10
N ASN A 164 0.29 -9.40 8.87
CA ASN A 164 -0.13 -9.99 7.61
C ASN A 164 -1.64 -10.15 7.44
N THR A 165 -2.34 -10.33 8.56
CA THR A 165 -3.80 -10.36 8.62
C THR A 165 -4.40 -9.08 8.08
N VAL A 166 -3.72 -7.95 8.26
CA VAL A 166 -4.27 -6.66 7.85
C VAL A 166 -4.44 -6.54 6.32
N LEU A 167 -3.78 -7.41 5.55
CA LEU A 167 -3.96 -7.50 4.10
C LEU A 167 -5.31 -8.12 3.69
N VAL A 168 -6.06 -8.77 4.59
CA VAL A 168 -7.36 -9.44 4.31
C VAL A 168 -8.37 -8.49 3.67
N GLY A 169 -8.42 -7.23 4.13
CA GLY A 169 -9.38 -6.24 3.66
C GLY A 169 -9.31 -5.99 2.14
N HIS A 170 -8.13 -6.17 1.54
CA HIS A 170 -7.91 -6.00 0.10
C HIS A 170 -8.49 -7.13 -0.77
N PHE A 171 -8.86 -8.26 -0.16
CA PHE A 171 -9.28 -9.45 -0.90
C PHE A 171 -10.80 -9.59 -1.04
N ILE A 172 -11.60 -8.66 -0.51
CA ILE A 172 -13.07 -8.70 -0.65
C ILE A 172 -13.45 -8.41 -2.11
N PRO A 173 -13.97 -9.40 -2.85
CA PRO A 173 -14.18 -9.25 -4.27
C PRO A 173 -15.50 -8.56 -4.61
N ARG A 174 -15.51 -7.79 -5.70
CA ARG A 174 -16.67 -7.01 -6.13
C ARG A 174 -17.64 -7.77 -7.04
N HIS A 175 -17.14 -8.70 -7.86
CA HIS A 175 -17.97 -9.52 -8.76
C HIS A 175 -17.29 -10.88 -8.95
N THR A 176 -18.00 -11.97 -8.69
CA THR A 176 -17.39 -13.30 -8.66
C THR A 176 -18.20 -14.31 -9.47
N LYS A 177 -17.49 -15.15 -10.23
CA LYS A 177 -18.01 -16.44 -10.68
C LYS A 177 -17.98 -17.40 -9.48
N HIS A 178 -18.99 -18.25 -9.35
CA HIS A 178 -19.19 -19.11 -8.17
C HIS A 178 -17.95 -19.92 -7.74
N TRP A 179 -17.17 -20.48 -8.67
CA TRP A 179 -15.99 -21.28 -8.31
C TRP A 179 -14.90 -20.49 -7.60
N TRP A 180 -14.61 -19.27 -8.08
CA TRP A 180 -13.59 -18.42 -7.48
C TRP A 180 -14.02 -17.92 -6.10
N LEU A 181 -15.32 -17.71 -5.88
CA LEU A 181 -15.86 -17.33 -4.57
C LEU A 181 -15.48 -18.35 -3.48
N VAL A 182 -15.42 -19.65 -3.81
CA VAL A 182 -15.02 -20.70 -2.86
C VAL A 182 -13.59 -20.48 -2.36
N LEU A 183 -12.64 -20.20 -3.26
CA LEU A 183 -11.23 -19.95 -2.88
C LEU A 183 -11.08 -18.70 -2.00
N ASN A 184 -11.88 -17.67 -2.28
CA ASN A 184 -11.86 -16.44 -1.49
C ASN A 184 -12.46 -16.67 -0.09
N VAL A 185 -13.62 -17.35 0.00
CA VAL A 185 -14.24 -17.72 1.27
C VAL A 185 -13.31 -18.61 2.08
N LEU A 186 -12.67 -19.60 1.46
CA LEU A 186 -11.69 -20.45 2.13
C LEU A 186 -10.50 -19.63 2.64
N GLY A 187 -9.98 -18.70 1.84
CA GLY A 187 -8.88 -17.83 2.25
C GLY A 187 -9.25 -16.93 3.43
N ILE A 188 -10.44 -16.32 3.41
CA ILE A 188 -10.97 -15.52 4.53
C ILE A 188 -11.14 -16.39 5.78
N LEU A 189 -11.69 -17.60 5.65
CA LEU A 189 -11.85 -18.53 6.77
C LEU A 189 -10.50 -18.96 7.36
N CYS A 190 -9.50 -19.23 6.52
CA CYS A 190 -8.15 -19.58 6.97
C CYS A 190 -7.50 -18.42 7.73
N ILE A 191 -7.62 -17.18 7.24
CA ILE A 191 -7.00 -16.03 7.91
C ILE A 191 -7.75 -15.69 9.21
N THR A 192 -9.08 -15.59 9.16
CA THR A 192 -9.89 -15.33 10.37
C THR A 192 -9.73 -16.44 11.40
N GLY A 193 -9.71 -17.70 10.98
CA GLY A 193 -9.44 -18.85 11.83
C GLY A 193 -8.06 -18.78 12.49
N GLY A 194 -7.02 -18.43 11.73
CA GLY A 194 -5.67 -18.23 12.28
C GLY A 194 -5.60 -17.11 13.31
N VAL A 195 -6.25 -15.97 13.05
CA VAL A 195 -6.31 -14.81 13.97
C VAL A 195 -7.11 -15.12 15.22
N VAL A 196 -8.28 -15.75 15.08
CA VAL A 196 -9.13 -16.13 16.21
C VAL A 196 -8.42 -17.18 17.06
N TRP A 197 -7.78 -18.19 16.46
CA TRP A 197 -6.97 -19.16 17.19
C TRP A 197 -5.89 -18.44 17.99
N GLN A 198 -5.18 -17.52 17.34
CA GLN A 198 -4.10 -16.77 17.96
C GLN A 198 -4.58 -15.89 19.12
N TRP A 199 -5.73 -15.26 18.98
CA TRP A 199 -6.37 -14.49 20.03
C TRP A 199 -6.87 -15.38 21.18
N LEU A 200 -7.40 -16.57 20.89
CA LEU A 200 -7.81 -17.54 21.90
C LEU A 200 -6.62 -18.12 22.67
N ASP A 201 -5.50 -18.41 22.00
CA ASP A 201 -4.27 -18.88 22.63
C ASP A 201 -3.72 -17.81 23.59
N TYR A 202 -3.72 -16.55 23.14
CA TYR A 202 -3.39 -15.40 23.98
C TYR A 202 -4.32 -15.27 25.20
N TYR A 203 -5.63 -15.48 25.00
CA TYR A 203 -6.63 -15.43 26.07
C TYR A 203 -6.46 -16.56 27.10
N GLN A 204 -6.14 -17.77 26.65
CA GLN A 204 -6.06 -18.96 27.49
C GLN A 204 -4.75 -19.06 28.27
N ASN A 205 -3.69 -18.43 27.78
CA ASN A 205 -2.36 -18.43 28.39
C ASN A 205 -1.96 -17.04 28.92
N PRO A 206 -2.74 -16.40 29.82
CA PRO A 206 -2.34 -15.12 30.37
C PRO A 206 -1.08 -15.35 31.21
N LYS A 207 0.09 -14.97 30.69
CA LYS A 207 1.32 -14.88 31.48
C LYS A 207 1.02 -13.92 32.62
N LYS A 208 1.03 -14.46 33.84
CA LYS A 208 0.38 -13.91 35.05
C LYS A 208 0.92 -12.56 35.59
N GLU A 209 1.76 -11.84 34.86
CA GLU A 209 2.51 -10.69 35.39
C GLU A 209 2.64 -9.51 34.41
N SER A 210 1.81 -9.41 33.37
CA SER A 210 1.76 -8.15 32.62
C SER A 210 1.11 -7.07 33.49
N SER A 211 1.93 -6.28 34.17
CA SER A 211 1.56 -5.12 35.00
C SER A 211 0.69 -4.09 34.29
N PHE A 212 0.55 -4.19 32.97
CA PHE A 212 -0.39 -3.41 32.20
C PHE A 212 -1.67 -4.20 31.98
N GLY A 213 -2.75 -3.76 32.62
CA GLY A 213 -4.12 -4.19 32.31
C GLY A 213 -4.58 -3.68 30.94
N TYR A 214 -3.80 -3.94 29.90
CA TYR A 214 -4.19 -3.59 28.54
C TYR A 214 -5.46 -4.36 28.19
N SER A 215 -6.43 -3.59 27.68
CA SER A 215 -7.72 -4.11 27.30
C SER A 215 -7.52 -5.18 26.21
N ILE A 216 -8.01 -6.39 26.45
CA ILE A 216 -7.98 -7.54 25.53
C ILE A 216 -8.54 -7.21 24.12
N TRP A 217 -9.22 -6.08 24.02
CA TRP A 217 -9.81 -5.50 22.84
C TRP A 217 -8.83 -4.75 21.93
N VAL A 218 -7.58 -4.48 22.35
CA VAL A 218 -6.64 -3.68 21.54
C VAL A 218 -6.30 -4.37 20.21
N ILE A 219 -5.95 -5.67 20.24
CA ILE A 219 -5.65 -6.45 19.03
C ILE A 219 -6.84 -6.44 18.05
N PRO A 220 -8.06 -6.90 18.42
CA PRO A 220 -9.17 -6.92 17.48
C PRO A 220 -9.57 -5.51 17.02
N THR A 221 -9.50 -4.51 17.89
CA THR A 221 -9.80 -3.12 17.51
C THR A 221 -8.83 -2.60 16.46
N SER A 222 -7.52 -2.84 16.63
CA SER A 222 -6.52 -2.41 15.64
C SER A 222 -6.75 -3.09 14.28
N VAL A 223 -7.00 -4.40 14.26
CA VAL A 223 -7.26 -5.16 13.03
C VAL A 223 -8.54 -4.67 12.33
N VAL A 224 -9.62 -4.44 13.08
CA VAL A 224 -10.89 -3.93 12.53
C VAL A 224 -10.72 -2.54 11.94
N LEU A 225 -10.08 -1.62 12.66
CA LEU A 225 -9.83 -0.26 12.19
C LEU A 225 -9.02 -0.24 10.89
N LEU A 226 -7.96 -1.05 10.82
CA LEU A 226 -7.14 -1.15 9.61
C LEU A 226 -7.89 -1.83 8.46
N THR A 227 -8.69 -2.86 8.75
CA THR A 227 -9.54 -3.51 7.74
C THR A 227 -10.55 -2.54 7.14
N ILE A 228 -11.14 -1.66 7.95
CA ILE A 228 -12.03 -0.59 7.47
C ILE A 228 -11.24 0.40 6.62
N ALA A 229 -10.09 0.88 7.13
CA ALA A 229 -9.28 1.88 6.46
C ALA A 229 -8.79 1.42 5.08
N TRP A 230 -8.52 0.13 4.93
CA TRP A 230 -7.98 -0.47 3.71
C TRP A 230 -9.00 -1.27 2.90
N CYS A 231 -10.28 -1.09 3.20
CA CYS A 231 -11.33 -1.68 2.39
C CYS A 231 -11.32 -1.04 0.98
N PRO A 232 -11.13 -1.81 -0.10
CA PRO A 232 -11.04 -1.28 -1.46
C PRO A 232 -12.35 -0.62 -1.91
N LEU A 233 -13.50 -1.08 -1.39
CA LEU A 233 -14.80 -0.49 -1.67
C LEU A 233 -14.92 0.94 -1.12
N ILE A 234 -14.31 1.20 0.04
CA ILE A 234 -14.30 2.53 0.64
C ILE A 234 -13.33 3.44 -0.13
N GLN A 235 -12.14 2.93 -0.46
CA GLN A 235 -11.15 3.66 -1.27
C GLN A 235 -11.69 4.04 -2.65
N GLU A 236 -12.40 3.14 -3.32
CA GLU A 236 -13.04 3.44 -4.61
C GLU A 236 -14.12 4.53 -4.48
N ARG A 237 -14.89 4.53 -3.37
CA ARG A 237 -15.88 5.58 -3.11
C ARG A 237 -15.23 6.94 -2.84
N GLN A 238 -14.01 6.97 -2.29
CA GLN A 238 -13.25 8.21 -2.13
C GLN A 238 -12.82 8.79 -3.48
N MET A 239 -12.50 7.92 -4.44
CA MET A 239 -12.00 8.28 -5.79
C MET A 239 -13.13 8.61 -6.79
N LYS A 240 -14.37 8.14 -6.57
CA LYS A 240 -15.48 8.42 -7.50
C LYS A 240 -15.85 9.90 -7.53
N VAL A 241 -15.49 10.55 -8.63
CA VAL A 241 -16.11 11.82 -9.05
C VAL A 241 -17.58 11.56 -9.34
N LYS A 242 -18.47 12.37 -8.76
CA LYS A 242 -19.89 12.33 -9.11
C LYS A 242 -19.98 12.76 -10.56
N SER A 243 -20.09 11.79 -11.48
CA SER A 243 -20.42 12.06 -12.88
C SER A 243 -21.77 12.73 -12.85
N SER A 244 -21.74 14.05 -12.89
CA SER A 244 -22.93 14.85 -12.71
C SER A 244 -23.89 14.45 -13.82
N SER A 245 -25.15 14.34 -13.42
CA SER A 245 -26.35 14.22 -14.24
C SER A 245 -26.53 15.37 -15.24
N PHE A 246 -25.45 16.08 -15.62
CA PHE A 246 -25.41 17.22 -16.51
C PHE A 246 -25.87 16.87 -17.93
N ARG A 247 -25.96 15.57 -18.26
CA ARG A 247 -26.53 15.11 -19.52
C ARG A 247 -28.05 15.08 -19.58
N GLN A 248 -28.76 15.28 -18.45
CA GLN A 248 -30.22 15.13 -18.42
C GLN A 248 -31.01 16.45 -18.42
N GLN A 249 -30.35 17.62 -18.44
CA GLN A 249 -31.03 18.91 -18.49
C GLN A 249 -31.01 19.62 -19.85
N HIS A 250 -30.33 19.09 -20.88
CA HIS A 250 -30.28 19.72 -22.22
C HIS A 250 -31.19 19.11 -23.29
N HIS A 251 -32.02 18.09 -22.99
CA HIS A 251 -32.93 17.47 -23.97
C HIS A 251 -34.43 17.74 -23.74
N HIS A 252 -34.78 18.86 -23.11
CA HIS A 252 -36.18 19.32 -23.04
C HIS A 252 -36.42 20.69 -23.70
N GLY A 253 -35.69 20.98 -24.78
CA GLY A 253 -36.05 21.99 -25.77
C GLY A 253 -36.21 21.34 -27.13
N SER A 254 -37.45 21.19 -27.61
CA SER A 254 -37.78 20.84 -28.99
C SER A 254 -37.06 21.76 -29.97
N GLN A 255 -36.20 21.21 -30.83
CA GLN A 255 -36.06 21.75 -32.17
C GLN A 255 -35.55 20.66 -33.13
N GLU A 256 -36.47 20.20 -33.98
CA GLU A 256 -36.22 19.39 -35.16
C GLU A 256 -35.30 20.16 -36.12
N VAL A 257 -33.98 19.90 -36.14
CA VAL A 257 -33.13 20.32 -37.27
C VAL A 257 -32.01 19.32 -37.52
N SER A 258 -32.12 18.68 -38.70
CA SER A 258 -31.06 18.18 -39.59
C SER A 258 -30.06 17.14 -39.06
N GLU A 259 -30.38 15.88 -39.38
CA GLU A 259 -29.69 14.63 -39.07
C GLU A 259 -28.48 14.32 -40.00
N ARG A 260 -27.63 15.31 -40.31
CA ARG A 260 -26.38 15.09 -41.06
C ARG A 260 -25.25 15.91 -40.43
N ASP A 261 -24.24 15.20 -39.91
CA ASP A 261 -22.87 15.64 -39.51
C ASP A 261 -22.42 15.35 -38.06
N GLU A 262 -23.16 14.58 -37.25
CA GLU A 262 -22.78 14.28 -35.85
C GLU A 262 -21.67 13.21 -35.65
N SER A 263 -21.05 12.65 -36.70
CA SER A 263 -20.08 11.56 -36.52
C SER A 263 -18.65 12.02 -36.16
N TYR A 264 -18.32 13.31 -36.28
CA TYR A 264 -16.94 13.81 -36.04
C TYR A 264 -16.71 14.46 -34.68
N GLN A 265 -17.76 14.82 -33.92
CA GLN A 265 -17.60 15.61 -32.68
C GLN A 265 -17.61 14.76 -31.39
N ARG A 266 -17.73 13.44 -31.52
CA ARG A 266 -17.86 12.52 -30.38
C ARG A 266 -16.52 12.05 -29.76
N GLN A 267 -15.39 12.35 -30.41
CA GLN A 267 -14.09 11.86 -29.95
C GLN A 267 -13.40 12.83 -28.97
N ASP A 268 -13.58 14.15 -29.12
CA ASP A 268 -12.92 15.15 -28.28
C ASP A 268 -13.52 15.27 -26.86
N THR A 269 -14.80 14.97 -26.68
CA THR A 269 -15.46 15.02 -25.36
C THR A 269 -15.05 13.86 -24.43
N SER A 270 -14.50 12.77 -24.97
CA SER A 270 -14.05 11.63 -24.16
C SER A 270 -12.71 11.87 -23.46
N SER A 271 -11.81 12.60 -24.11
CA SER A 271 -10.48 12.92 -23.57
C SER A 271 -10.55 13.90 -22.40
N ALA A 272 -11.38 14.95 -22.49
CA ALA A 272 -11.53 15.95 -21.43
C ALA A 272 -12.14 15.34 -20.15
N ALA A 273 -13.16 14.47 -20.29
CA ALA A 273 -13.77 13.80 -19.14
C ALA A 273 -12.80 12.82 -18.44
N GLN A 274 -11.89 12.18 -19.20
CA GLN A 274 -10.89 11.29 -18.63
C GLN A 274 -9.79 12.07 -17.88
N GLU A 275 -9.43 13.26 -18.34
CA GLU A 275 -8.46 14.13 -17.68
C GLU A 275 -8.98 14.64 -16.32
N ASP A 276 -10.25 15.08 -16.27
CA ASP A 276 -10.91 15.54 -15.03
C ASP A 276 -10.95 14.46 -13.93
N THR A 277 -11.14 13.19 -14.31
CA THR A 277 -11.18 12.08 -13.33
C THR A 277 -9.82 11.80 -12.70
N LYS A 278 -8.73 11.81 -13.48
CA LYS A 278 -7.37 11.57 -12.97
C LYS A 278 -6.95 12.62 -11.95
N THR A 279 -7.40 13.85 -12.14
CA THR A 279 -7.10 14.99 -11.28
C THR A 279 -7.73 14.87 -9.89
N ALA A 280 -8.98 14.39 -9.79
CA ALA A 280 -9.66 14.27 -8.50
C ALA A 280 -9.00 13.24 -7.57
N ASP A 281 -8.50 12.14 -8.13
CA ASP A 281 -7.82 11.07 -7.39
C ASP A 281 -6.56 11.57 -6.67
N VAL A 282 -5.80 12.46 -7.32
CA VAL A 282 -4.58 12.99 -6.70
C VAL A 282 -4.91 13.91 -5.54
N ARG A 283 -5.95 14.74 -5.64
CA ARG A 283 -6.38 15.62 -4.53
C ARG A 283 -6.87 14.81 -3.32
N ALA A 284 -7.64 13.75 -3.53
CA ALA A 284 -8.04 12.84 -2.46
C ALA A 284 -6.81 12.23 -1.77
N THR A 285 -5.79 11.86 -2.54
CA THR A 285 -4.51 11.34 -2.02
C THR A 285 -3.73 12.39 -1.22
N ILE A 286 -3.68 13.66 -1.68
CA ILE A 286 -3.07 14.78 -0.93
C ILE A 286 -3.77 14.94 0.43
N VAL A 287 -5.10 15.03 0.42
CA VAL A 287 -5.90 15.20 1.64
C VAL A 287 -5.71 14.03 2.60
N LYS A 288 -5.74 12.79 2.10
CA LYS A 288 -5.51 11.59 2.91
C LYS A 288 -4.15 11.62 3.60
N ASN A 289 -3.08 11.84 2.85
CA ASN A 289 -1.72 11.83 3.38
C ASN A 289 -1.49 12.99 4.37
N PHE A 290 -2.02 14.17 4.07
CA PHE A 290 -1.99 15.32 4.98
C PHE A 290 -2.69 15.00 6.30
N LEU A 291 -3.91 14.46 6.25
CA LEU A 291 -4.66 14.08 7.46
C LEU A 291 -3.92 13.00 8.25
N ASN A 292 -3.36 11.98 7.59
CA ASN A 292 -2.58 10.95 8.27
C ASN A 292 -1.38 11.55 9.02
N MET A 293 -0.62 12.46 8.39
CA MET A 293 0.48 13.17 9.04
C MET A 293 0.01 13.97 10.27
N VAL A 294 -1.04 14.78 10.12
CA VAL A 294 -1.56 15.63 11.19
C VAL A 294 -2.03 14.78 12.37
N ILE A 295 -2.79 13.71 12.11
CA ILE A 295 -3.29 12.81 13.15
C ILE A 295 -2.13 12.08 13.83
N LEU A 296 -1.08 11.67 13.11
CA LEU A 296 0.12 11.05 13.69
C LEU A 296 0.90 12.01 14.59
N VAL A 297 1.00 13.29 14.22
CA VAL A 297 1.62 14.32 15.07
C VAL A 297 0.77 14.52 16.33
N ILE A 298 -0.55 14.65 16.19
CA ILE A 298 -1.46 14.76 17.33
C ILE A 298 -1.35 13.53 18.24
N ALA A 299 -1.33 12.33 17.68
CA ALA A 299 -1.19 11.09 18.45
C ALA A 299 0.10 11.06 19.28
N LEU A 300 1.23 11.49 18.70
CA LEU A 300 2.51 11.56 19.40
C LEU A 300 2.48 12.51 20.60
N PHE A 301 1.89 13.70 20.47
CA PHE A 301 1.93 14.73 21.52
C PHE A 301 0.77 14.66 22.51
N VAL A 302 -0.42 14.21 22.09
CA VAL A 302 -1.64 14.21 22.91
C VAL A 302 -1.89 12.86 23.57
N VAL A 303 -1.53 11.77 22.89
CA VAL A 303 -1.73 10.40 23.39
C VAL A 303 -0.41 9.63 23.34
N PRO A 304 0.69 10.16 23.91
CA PRO A 304 1.92 9.39 23.97
C PRO A 304 1.65 8.09 24.72
N PRO A 305 2.28 6.97 24.31
CA PRO A 305 2.20 5.77 25.11
C PRO A 305 2.78 6.08 26.52
N HIS A 306 2.24 5.43 27.55
CA HIS A 306 2.32 5.94 28.92
C HIS A 306 3.76 6.15 29.39
N GLY A 307 4.07 7.35 29.90
CA GLY A 307 5.33 7.66 30.58
C GLY A 307 6.48 8.12 29.68
N TYR A 308 6.30 8.19 28.36
CA TYR A 308 7.36 8.63 27.45
C TYR A 308 7.43 10.15 27.31
N ASN A 309 8.65 10.68 27.26
CA ASN A 309 8.91 12.09 26.99
C ASN A 309 9.39 12.26 25.54
N VAL A 310 8.50 12.76 24.68
CA VAL A 310 8.76 12.96 23.24
C VAL A 310 10.01 13.80 22.99
N ASN A 311 10.23 14.86 23.80
CA ASN A 311 11.39 15.74 23.65
C ASN A 311 12.70 15.01 23.94
N ASN A 312 12.72 14.18 24.98
CA ASN A 312 13.86 13.32 25.28
C ASN A 312 14.09 12.29 24.19
N GLY A 313 13.02 11.73 23.63
CA GLY A 313 13.08 10.77 22.52
C GLY A 313 13.74 11.35 21.27
N PHE A 314 13.38 12.57 20.88
CA PHE A 314 14.06 13.26 19.77
C PHE A 314 15.53 13.56 20.08
N ASN A 315 15.85 13.99 21.31
CA ASN A 315 17.23 14.27 21.72
C ASN A 315 18.11 13.01 21.79
N SER A 316 17.50 11.84 21.97
CA SER A 316 18.18 10.55 22.07
C SER A 316 18.05 9.69 20.81
N LEU A 317 17.41 10.21 19.75
CA LEU A 317 17.16 9.48 18.51
C LEU A 317 18.46 8.99 17.84
N TYR A 318 19.57 9.70 18.03
CA TYR A 318 20.88 9.31 17.52
C TYR A 318 21.32 7.92 18.00
N LEU A 319 20.85 7.47 19.18
CA LEU A 319 21.14 6.14 19.73
C LEU A 319 20.44 5.01 18.96
N ARG A 320 19.38 5.33 18.21
CA ARG A 320 18.57 4.39 17.41
C ARG A 320 18.63 4.67 15.93
N GLN A 321 19.59 5.48 15.49
CA GLN A 321 19.68 5.93 14.11
C GLN A 321 19.81 4.76 13.14
N THR A 322 20.62 3.76 13.47
CA THR A 322 20.86 2.61 12.58
C THR A 322 19.60 1.78 12.41
N GLU A 323 18.88 1.47 13.48
CA GLU A 323 17.65 0.68 13.43
C GLU A 323 16.51 1.44 12.75
N VAL A 324 16.40 2.75 13.01
CA VAL A 324 15.49 3.64 12.26
C VAL A 324 15.80 3.57 10.78
N MET A 325 17.06 3.77 10.38
CA MET A 325 17.46 3.75 8.96
C MET A 325 17.27 2.37 8.32
N LEU A 326 17.47 1.27 9.06
CA LEU A 326 17.23 -0.10 8.58
C LEU A 326 15.73 -0.44 8.48
N SER A 327 14.86 0.23 9.22
CA SER A 327 13.42 0.12 8.99
C SER A 327 12.98 1.00 7.81
N VAL A 328 13.48 2.24 7.79
CA VAL A 328 13.08 3.33 6.89
C VAL A 328 13.62 3.17 5.47
N LEU A 329 14.91 2.88 5.28
CA LEU A 329 15.49 2.82 3.93
C LEU A 329 14.99 1.61 3.12
N PRO A 330 14.89 0.39 3.68
CA PRO A 330 14.40 -0.76 2.93
C PRO A 330 12.93 -0.60 2.56
N ALA A 331 12.08 -0.12 3.47
CA ALA A 331 10.70 0.19 3.12
C ALA A 331 10.65 1.23 1.97
N PHE A 332 11.48 2.28 1.99
CA PHE A 332 11.61 3.19 0.84
C PHE A 332 11.99 2.48 -0.45
N GLY A 333 12.99 1.61 -0.37
CA GLY A 333 13.49 0.85 -1.51
C GLY A 333 12.35 0.05 -2.12
N GLY A 334 11.57 -0.64 -1.29
CA GLY A 334 10.35 -1.32 -1.67
C GLY A 334 9.35 -0.39 -2.36
N TYR A 335 9.18 0.86 -1.89
CA TYR A 335 8.32 1.86 -2.53
C TYR A 335 8.74 2.19 -3.95
N VAL A 336 10.01 2.54 -4.11
CA VAL A 336 10.55 3.07 -5.35
C VAL A 336 10.55 1.95 -6.38
N LEU A 337 10.96 0.74 -5.97
CA LEU A 337 10.81 -0.46 -6.76
C LEU A 337 9.33 -0.72 -7.10
N GLY A 338 8.41 -0.44 -6.17
CA GLY A 338 6.96 -0.28 -6.36
C GLY A 338 6.57 0.43 -7.62
N VAL A 339 6.94 1.71 -7.62
CA VAL A 339 6.63 2.64 -8.68
C VAL A 339 7.28 2.22 -9.99
N ILE A 340 8.52 1.73 -9.96
CA ILE A 340 9.24 1.23 -11.14
C ILE A 340 8.52 0.02 -11.74
N ALA A 341 8.22 -1.00 -10.94
CA ALA A 341 7.51 -2.18 -11.42
C ALA A 341 6.08 -1.87 -11.87
N CYS A 342 5.44 -0.85 -11.30
CA CYS A 342 4.17 -0.31 -11.78
C CYS A 342 4.32 0.32 -13.18
N ALA A 343 5.33 1.16 -13.38
CA ALA A 343 5.63 1.80 -14.67
C ALA A 343 6.01 0.78 -15.76
N MET A 344 6.57 -0.36 -15.35
CA MET A 344 6.93 -1.47 -16.24
C MET A 344 5.80 -2.49 -16.44
N CYS A 345 4.65 -2.30 -15.80
CA CYS A 345 3.52 -3.25 -15.83
C CYS A 345 3.87 -4.67 -15.34
N ILE A 346 4.84 -4.81 -14.42
CA ILE A 346 5.28 -6.10 -13.83
C ILE A 346 4.88 -6.24 -12.35
N GLN A 347 4.06 -5.31 -11.87
CA GLN A 347 3.58 -5.16 -10.49
C GLN A 347 3.10 -6.47 -9.86
N ALA A 348 2.46 -7.36 -10.62
CA ALA A 348 1.96 -8.63 -10.10
C ALA A 348 3.08 -9.53 -9.56
N TYR A 349 4.08 -9.86 -10.38
CA TYR A 349 5.17 -10.74 -9.98
C TYR A 349 6.09 -10.08 -8.95
N SER A 350 6.32 -8.78 -9.12
CA SER A 350 7.25 -8.03 -8.27
C SER A 350 6.69 -7.64 -6.90
N PHE A 351 5.37 -7.69 -6.67
CA PHE A 351 4.77 -7.38 -5.35
C PHE A 351 3.97 -8.51 -4.75
N LEU A 352 3.08 -9.17 -5.50
CA LEU A 352 2.19 -10.16 -4.90
C LEU A 352 2.96 -11.31 -4.28
N PHE A 353 4.00 -11.78 -4.98
CA PHE A 353 4.86 -12.85 -4.49
C PHE A 353 5.67 -12.41 -3.27
N PRO A 354 6.43 -11.28 -3.29
CA PRO A 354 7.12 -10.80 -2.09
C PRO A 354 6.21 -10.55 -0.89
N LEU A 355 5.02 -9.97 -1.09
CA LEU A 355 4.04 -9.75 -0.02
C LEU A 355 3.59 -11.06 0.63
N SER A 356 3.44 -12.13 -0.16
CA SER A 356 3.00 -13.45 0.34
C SER A 356 4.14 -14.24 1.00
N VAL A 357 5.38 -14.07 0.52
CA VAL A 357 6.53 -14.87 0.95
C VAL A 357 7.30 -14.19 2.09
N ALA A 358 7.35 -12.86 2.14
CA ALA A 358 8.07 -12.12 3.19
C ALA A 358 7.73 -12.58 4.62
N PRO A 359 6.45 -12.83 4.99
CA PRO A 359 6.12 -13.22 6.36
C PRO A 359 6.74 -14.55 6.76
N PHE A 360 6.77 -15.50 5.82
CA PHE A 360 7.37 -16.80 6.02
C PHE A 360 8.89 -16.69 6.19
N ILE A 361 9.55 -15.91 5.34
CA ILE A 361 10.99 -15.67 5.42
C ILE A 361 11.36 -14.92 6.70
N THR A 362 10.62 -13.87 7.06
CA THR A 362 10.79 -13.14 8.32
C THR A 362 10.64 -14.07 9.52
N PHE A 363 9.64 -14.94 9.52
CA PHE A 363 9.45 -15.91 10.59
C PHE A 363 10.62 -16.90 10.69
N ILE A 364 11.08 -17.47 9.57
CA ILE A 364 12.24 -18.38 9.57
C ILE A 364 13.49 -17.70 10.13
N ILE A 365 13.76 -16.46 9.72
CA ILE A 365 14.94 -15.71 10.17
C ILE A 365 14.85 -15.44 11.68
N MET A 366 13.66 -15.11 12.20
CA MET A 366 13.47 -14.86 13.64
C MET A 366 13.49 -16.15 14.49
N ASP A 367 13.00 -17.27 13.93
CA ASP A 367 13.00 -18.59 14.58
C ASP A 367 14.42 -19.19 14.65
N ARG A 368 15.26 -18.88 13.66
CA ARG A 368 16.62 -19.40 13.53
C ARG A 368 17.63 -18.25 13.60
N PRO A 369 18.11 -17.89 14.81
CA PRO A 369 19.04 -16.77 14.98
C PRO A 369 20.34 -16.94 14.17
N ASP A 370 20.73 -18.17 13.86
CA ASP A 370 21.89 -18.49 13.01
C ASP A 370 21.79 -17.91 11.59
N TYR A 371 20.59 -17.67 11.08
CA TYR A 371 20.39 -17.02 9.77
C TYR A 371 20.49 -15.50 9.84
N CYS A 372 20.54 -14.94 11.05
CA CYS A 372 20.55 -13.51 11.30
C CYS A 372 21.99 -12.96 11.45
N LEU A 373 22.94 -13.47 10.66
CA LEU A 373 24.37 -13.11 10.70
C LEU A 373 24.63 -11.60 10.55
N TRP A 374 23.77 -10.89 9.83
CA TRP A 374 23.90 -9.44 9.59
C TRP A 374 23.40 -8.59 10.74
N PHE A 375 22.71 -9.20 11.70
CA PHE A 375 21.96 -8.55 12.77
C PHE A 375 22.12 -9.33 14.08
N GLU A 376 23.29 -9.89 14.33
CA GLU A 376 23.57 -10.77 15.47
C GLU A 376 23.18 -10.12 16.82
N ASN A 377 23.42 -8.81 16.95
CA ASN A 377 23.03 -8.01 18.13
C ASN A 377 21.53 -7.72 18.24
N ILE A 378 20.79 -7.84 17.14
CA ILE A 378 19.39 -7.45 17.00
C ILE A 378 18.48 -8.68 17.15
N CYS A 379 18.79 -9.78 16.45
CA CYS A 379 18.00 -11.01 16.49
C CYS A 379 18.17 -11.80 17.80
N SER A 380 19.35 -11.72 18.43
CA SER A 380 19.58 -12.38 19.74
C SER A 380 18.68 -11.86 20.86
N ARG A 381 18.17 -10.62 20.75
CA ARG A 381 17.28 -10.00 21.74
C ARG A 381 15.83 -10.47 21.63
N VAL A 382 15.47 -11.08 20.51
CA VAL A 382 14.08 -11.32 20.12
C VAL A 382 13.95 -12.82 19.81
N HIS A 383 14.02 -13.65 20.85
CA HIS A 383 13.99 -15.10 20.67
C HIS A 383 12.54 -15.63 20.56
N VAL A 384 12.26 -16.34 19.47
CA VAL A 384 10.97 -17.01 19.28
C VAL A 384 10.99 -18.34 20.03
N ARG A 385 10.05 -18.53 20.96
CA ARG A 385 9.78 -19.87 21.48
C ARG A 385 8.97 -20.63 20.43
N SER A 386 9.64 -21.47 19.66
CA SER A 386 9.00 -22.27 18.62
C SER A 386 8.21 -23.41 19.25
N ASP A 387 6.88 -23.31 19.22
CA ASP A 387 6.00 -24.46 19.44
C ASP A 387 5.47 -24.93 18.08
N SER A 388 5.30 -26.24 17.93
CA SER A 388 4.74 -26.88 16.73
C SER A 388 3.43 -26.24 16.25
N HIS A 389 2.61 -25.74 17.18
CA HIS A 389 1.37 -25.04 16.90
C HIS A 389 1.55 -23.67 16.23
N VAL A 390 2.74 -23.04 16.33
CA VAL A 390 3.03 -21.75 15.71
C VAL A 390 3.10 -21.87 14.18
N TYR A 391 3.78 -22.91 13.68
CA TYR A 391 3.87 -23.17 12.23
C TYR A 391 2.50 -23.42 11.60
N LEU A 392 1.60 -24.09 12.32
CA LEU A 392 0.25 -24.36 11.83
C LEU A 392 -0.57 -23.07 11.72
N ARG A 393 -0.50 -22.19 12.72
CA ARG A 393 -1.18 -20.89 12.73
C ARG A 393 -0.68 -19.98 11.61
N LEU A 394 0.64 -19.87 11.48
CA LEU A 394 1.27 -19.11 10.40
C LEU A 394 0.93 -19.72 9.03
N GLY A 395 1.00 -21.04 8.91
CA GLY A 395 0.66 -21.78 7.71
C GLY A 395 -0.79 -21.54 7.26
N LEU A 396 -1.75 -21.49 8.18
CA LEU A 396 -3.14 -21.15 7.88
C LEU A 396 -3.29 -19.74 7.31
N VAL A 397 -2.67 -18.74 7.94
CA VAL A 397 -2.73 -17.35 7.47
C VAL A 397 -2.05 -17.21 6.11
N LEU A 398 -0.87 -17.79 5.93
CA LEU A 398 -0.15 -17.80 4.66
C LEU A 398 -0.94 -18.49 3.55
N LEU A 399 -1.52 -19.67 3.84
CA LEU A 399 -2.34 -20.39 2.88
C LEU A 399 -3.54 -19.52 2.45
N GLY A 400 -4.20 -18.89 3.42
CA GLY A 400 -5.31 -17.99 3.13
C GLY A 400 -4.87 -16.78 2.30
N GLN A 401 -3.73 -16.17 2.61
CA GLN A 401 -3.17 -15.06 1.83
C GLN A 401 -2.82 -15.48 0.40
N ILE A 402 -2.24 -16.67 0.21
CA ILE A 402 -1.92 -17.22 -1.12
C ILE A 402 -3.22 -17.48 -1.89
N CYS A 403 -4.21 -18.15 -1.28
CA CYS A 403 -5.51 -18.40 -1.92
C CYS A 403 -6.19 -17.10 -2.36
N CYS A 404 -6.22 -16.10 -1.48
CA CYS A 404 -6.79 -14.78 -1.75
C CYS A 404 -6.00 -14.02 -2.83
N SER A 405 -4.66 -14.08 -2.79
CA SER A 405 -3.76 -13.47 -3.76
C SER A 405 -3.91 -14.06 -5.15
N VAL A 406 -3.90 -15.40 -5.26
CA VAL A 406 -4.11 -16.12 -6.52
C VAL A 406 -5.50 -15.82 -7.07
N TYR A 407 -6.52 -15.84 -6.21
CA TYR A 407 -7.88 -15.48 -6.58
C TYR A 407 -7.95 -14.08 -7.19
N ASN A 408 -7.38 -13.08 -6.51
CA ASN A 408 -7.39 -11.70 -6.99
C ASN A 408 -6.66 -11.62 -8.32
N TYR A 409 -5.46 -12.21 -8.42
CA TYR A 409 -4.67 -12.23 -9.64
C TYR A 409 -5.44 -12.77 -10.84
N VAL A 410 -6.03 -13.97 -10.74
CA VAL A 410 -6.71 -14.60 -11.89
C VAL A 410 -7.91 -13.78 -12.35
N LEU A 411 -8.59 -13.06 -11.45
CA LEU A 411 -9.76 -12.26 -11.79
C LEU A 411 -9.45 -10.83 -12.26
N THR A 412 -8.40 -10.18 -11.74
CA THR A 412 -8.01 -8.84 -12.22
C THR A 412 -7.07 -8.87 -13.41
N ALA A 413 -6.25 -9.92 -13.60
CA ALA A 413 -5.30 -9.99 -14.71
C ALA A 413 -5.93 -9.72 -16.08
N PRO A 414 -7.11 -10.25 -16.45
CA PRO A 414 -7.71 -10.00 -17.76
C PRO A 414 -8.09 -8.53 -17.98
N LYS A 415 -8.53 -7.83 -16.94
CA LYS A 415 -9.00 -6.43 -17.03
C LYS A 415 -7.87 -5.42 -17.11
N ILE A 416 -6.67 -5.77 -16.63
CA ILE A 416 -5.50 -4.89 -16.65
C ILE A 416 -4.98 -4.72 -18.09
N TYR A 417 -5.07 -5.76 -18.91
CA TYR A 417 -4.68 -5.69 -20.32
C TYR A 417 -5.63 -4.86 -21.19
N GLU A 418 -6.84 -4.55 -20.71
CA GLU A 418 -7.84 -3.77 -21.47
C GLU A 418 -7.99 -2.31 -21.00
N ASN A 419 -7.50 -1.94 -19.80
CA ASN A 419 -7.66 -0.59 -19.25
C ASN A 419 -6.41 -0.16 -18.45
N GLU A 420 -5.34 0.22 -19.16
CA GLU A 420 -4.00 0.52 -18.63
C GLU A 420 -3.92 1.69 -17.62
N SER A 421 -4.95 2.52 -17.46
CA SER A 421 -4.79 3.82 -16.75
C SER A 421 -5.23 3.90 -15.29
N ASN A 422 -6.07 2.99 -14.78
CA ASN A 422 -6.70 3.15 -13.43
C ASN A 422 -6.23 2.14 -12.37
N VAL A 423 -5.47 1.10 -12.70
CA VAL A 423 -5.10 0.03 -11.75
C VAL A 423 -3.85 0.37 -10.92
N SER A 424 -3.03 1.30 -11.41
CA SER A 424 -1.79 1.74 -10.77
C SER A 424 -1.98 2.39 -9.40
N THR A 425 -3.09 3.10 -9.17
CA THR A 425 -3.34 3.81 -7.89
C THR A 425 -3.66 2.84 -6.73
N LEU A 426 -4.33 1.72 -6.99
CA LEU A 426 -4.73 0.75 -5.97
C LEU A 426 -3.55 -0.14 -5.51
N TYR A 427 -2.68 -0.55 -6.45
CA TYR A 427 -1.49 -1.34 -6.14
C TYR A 427 -0.42 -0.54 -5.40
N ILE A 428 -0.28 0.76 -5.71
CA ILE A 428 0.63 1.66 -4.98
C ILE A 428 0.26 1.71 -3.48
N GLN A 429 -1.02 1.61 -3.11
CA GLN A 429 -1.46 1.61 -1.71
C GLN A 429 -1.13 0.31 -0.94
N VAL A 430 -1.17 -0.86 -1.60
CA VAL A 430 -0.76 -2.15 -1.01
C VAL A 430 0.77 -2.22 -0.85
N VAL A 431 1.50 -1.71 -1.85
CA VAL A 431 2.95 -1.52 -1.73
C VAL A 431 3.24 -0.60 -0.57
N TYR A 432 2.55 0.55 -0.47
CA TYR A 432 2.66 1.55 0.60
C TYR A 432 2.62 0.97 2.00
N LEU A 433 2.06 -0.21 2.24
CA LEU A 433 1.94 -0.79 3.57
C LEU A 433 3.14 -1.64 4.00
N ASN A 434 3.69 -2.44 3.10
CA ASN A 434 4.96 -3.14 3.34
C ASN A 434 6.19 -2.23 3.16
N VAL A 435 5.89 -0.96 2.84
CA VAL A 435 6.77 0.15 2.55
C VAL A 435 6.41 1.37 3.42
N ALA A 436 5.47 1.21 4.37
CA ALA A 436 5.00 2.26 5.26
C ALA A 436 6.05 2.59 6.34
N CYS A 437 7.31 2.71 5.91
CA CYS A 437 8.38 3.38 6.57
C CYS A 437 9.31 4.01 5.52
N SER A 438 9.00 5.14 4.85
CA SER A 438 10.07 6.04 4.34
C SER A 438 9.72 7.37 3.67
N PHE A 439 10.63 8.33 3.90
CA PHE A 439 10.77 9.66 3.34
C PHE A 439 12.16 9.76 2.75
N SER A 440 12.20 10.62 1.74
CA SER A 440 13.15 10.70 0.65
C SER A 440 14.03 11.94 0.75
N HIS A 441 15.11 11.90 -0.02
CA HIS A 441 15.73 13.03 -0.71
C HIS A 441 16.40 14.18 0.04
N HIS A 442 16.18 14.42 1.32
CA HIS A 442 16.98 15.42 2.05
C HIS A 442 18.25 14.87 2.71
N LEU A 443 18.38 13.55 2.84
CA LEU A 443 19.65 12.99 3.31
C LEU A 443 20.74 13.06 2.24
N LEU A 444 20.43 13.01 0.93
CA LEU A 444 21.46 13.12 -0.12
C LEU A 444 22.10 14.51 -0.22
N GLN A 445 21.44 15.56 0.27
CA GLN A 445 22.07 16.87 0.43
C GLN A 445 22.91 16.96 1.71
N TYR A 446 22.56 16.23 2.78
CA TYR A 446 23.37 16.23 4.00
C TYR A 446 24.53 15.22 3.98
N THR A 447 24.43 14.06 3.30
CA THR A 447 25.57 13.16 3.07
C THR A 447 26.50 13.68 1.98
N ALA A 448 26.02 14.42 0.96
CA ALA A 448 26.93 15.08 0.03
C ALA A 448 27.66 16.27 0.68
N VAL A 449 27.00 17.01 1.59
CA VAL A 449 27.66 18.07 2.37
C VAL A 449 28.59 17.47 3.43
N TYR A 450 28.24 16.37 4.11
CA TYR A 450 29.14 15.73 5.08
C TYR A 450 30.29 14.93 4.45
N ALA A 451 30.14 14.39 3.24
CA ALA A 451 31.24 13.80 2.47
C ALA A 451 32.14 14.86 1.80
N LEU A 452 31.78 16.14 1.91
CA LEU A 452 32.62 17.29 1.57
C LEU A 452 33.29 17.92 2.81
N TYR A 453 32.90 17.50 4.02
CA TYR A 453 33.45 17.96 5.30
C TYR A 453 34.27 16.88 6.05
N LEU A 454 34.28 15.64 5.55
CA LEU A 454 35.29 14.60 5.79
C LEU A 454 36.20 14.53 4.57
#